data_AF-A0A965EHS2-F1
#
_entry.id   AF-A0A965EHS2-F1
#
_cell.length_a   1.000
_cell.length_b   1.000
_cell.length_c   1.000
_cell.angle_alpha   90.00
_cell.angle_beta   90.00
_cell.angle_gamma   90.00
#
_symmetry.space_group_name_H-M   'P 1'
#
loop_
_entity.id
_entity.type
_entity.pdbx_description
1 polymer ?
#
loop_
_entity_poly.entity_id
_entity_poly.type
_entity_poly.pdbx_seq_one_letter_code
_entity_poly.pdbx_strand_id
1 'polypeptide(L)' 'SDDYFMGRSLDVFISKLRKYLQHDPSVQIINHHGVGFSLRVNEKL' A
#
# COMPACT_ATOMS: atom_id res chain seq x y z
N SER A 1 14.58 17.74 -5.56
CA SER A 1 13.72 18.14 -4.43
C SER A 1 12.26 17.74 -4.66
N ASP A 2 12.02 16.63 -5.35
CA ASP A 2 10.67 16.08 -5.59
C ASP A 2 10.38 14.85 -4.72
N ASP A 3 11.40 14.14 -4.26
CA ASP A 3 11.27 12.85 -3.57
C ASP A 3 10.48 12.92 -2.26
N TYR A 4 10.58 14.02 -1.50
CA TYR A 4 9.80 14.21 -0.28
C TYR A 4 8.31 14.43 -0.54
N PHE A 5 7.97 15.19 -1.58
CA PHE A 5 6.58 15.42 -1.97
C PHE A 5 5.96 14.14 -2.56
N MET A 6 6.73 13.40 -3.35
CA MET A 6 6.33 12.10 -3.88
C MET A 6 6.14 11.07 -2.76
N GLY A 7 7.02 11.05 -1.75
CA GLY A 7 6.89 10.17 -0.59
C GLY A 7 5.63 10.42 0.24
N ARG A 8 5.37 11.68 0.62
CA ARG A 8 4.16 12.02 1.41
C ARG A 8 2.87 11.81 0.62
N SER A 9 2.90 12.06 -0.70
CA SER A 9 1.75 11.78 -1.57
C SER A 9 1.51 10.27 -1.69
N LEU A 10 2.57 9.47 -1.79
CA LEU A 10 2.49 8.01 -1.85
C LEU A 10 1.82 7.42 -0.59
N ASP A 11 2.21 7.87 0.61
CA ASP A 11 1.58 7.42 1.86
C ASP A 11 0.06 7.67 1.90
N VAL A 12 -0.38 8.82 1.37
CA VAL A 12 -1.80 9.16 1.24
C VAL A 12 -2.50 8.25 0.24
N PHE A 13 -1.89 8.01 -0.93
CA PHE A 13 -2.42 7.10 -1.94
C PHE A 13 -2.56 5.68 -1.39
N ILE A 14 -1.52 5.16 -0.73
CA ILE A 14 -1.55 3.83 -0.12
C ILE A 14 -2.63 3.73 0.96
N SER A 15 -2.82 4.78 1.76
CA SER A 15 -3.89 4.82 2.77
C SER A 15 -5.29 4.79 2.16
N LYS A 16 -5.52 5.49 1.05
CA LYS A 16 -6.78 5.43 0.30
C LYS A 16 -6.99 4.06 -0.34
N LEU A 17 -5.95 3.50 -0.95
CA LEU A 17 -6.00 2.19 -1.59
C LEU A 17 -6.35 1.08 -0.60
N ARG A 18 -5.76 1.08 0.61
CA ARG A 18 -6.13 0.16 1.70
C ARG A 18 -7.61 0.22 2.07
N LYS A 19 -8.20 1.43 2.11
CA LYS A 19 -9.63 1.59 2.39
C LYS A 19 -10.52 1.00 1.30
N TYR A 20 -10.14 1.15 0.03
CA TYR A 20 -10.89 0.55 -1.07
C TYR A 20 -10.84 -0.99 -1.05
N LEU A 21 -9.70 -1.55 -0.67
CA LEU A 21 -9.47 -3.00 -0.62
C LEU A 21 -9.92 -3.66 0.70
N GLN A 22 -10.44 -2.88 1.67
CA GLN A 22 -10.74 -3.38 3.02
C GLN A 22 -11.75 -4.54 3.06
N HIS A 23 -12.61 -4.66 2.04
CA HIS A 23 -13.63 -5.71 1.96
C HIS A 23 -13.07 -7.03 1.40
N ASP A 24 -11.86 -7.01 0.84
CA ASP A 24 -11.19 -8.19 0.32
C ASP A 24 -10.03 -8.59 1.25
N PRO A 25 -10.25 -9.50 2.21
CA PRO A 25 -9.21 -9.94 3.12
C PRO A 25 -8.11 -10.77 2.44
N SER A 26 -8.29 -11.16 1.18
CA SER A 26 -7.25 -11.84 0.41
C SER A 26 -6.12 -10.88 -0.01
N VAL A 27 -6.40 -9.57 -0.05
CA VAL A 27 -5.47 -8.55 -0.51
C VAL A 27 -4.86 -7.80 0.66
N GLN A 28 -3.53 -7.71 0.69
CA GLN A 28 -2.78 -7.03 1.75
C GLN A 28 -1.69 -6.14 1.17
N ILE A 29 -1.57 -4.92 1.70
CA ILE A 29 -0.47 -4.00 1.38
C ILE A 29 0.51 -3.96 2.55
N ILE A 30 1.69 -4.55 2.36
CA ILE A 30 2.77 -4.63 3.34
C ILE A 30 3.69 -3.41 3.19
N ASN A 31 4.12 -2.82 4.30
CA ASN A 31 5.12 -1.75 4.33
C ASN A 31 6.52 -2.34 4.61
N HIS A 32 7.46 -2.12 3.71
CA HIS A 32 8.87 -2.39 3.88
C HIS A 32 9.58 -1.07 4.18
N HIS A 33 9.83 -0.80 5.46
CA HIS A 33 10.41 0.45 5.91
C HIS A 33 11.75 0.75 5.19
N GLY A 34 11.90 1.96 4.66
CA GLY A 34 13.09 2.38 3.89
C GLY A 34 13.18 1.80 2.47
N VAL A 35 12.22 0.98 2.03
CA VAL A 35 12.19 0.36 0.70
C VAL A 35 10.93 0.74 -0.08
N GLY A 36 9.74 0.59 0.52
CA GLY A 36 8.46 0.89 -0.13
C GLY A 36 7.33 -0.04 0.29
N PHE A 37 6.36 -0.26 -0.60
CA PHE A 37 5.17 -1.06 -0.33
C PHE A 37 5.11 -2.28 -1.24
N SER A 38 4.52 -3.38 -0.76
CA SER A 38 4.27 -4.59 -1.55
C SER A 38 2.80 -5.01 -1.45
N LEU A 39 2.20 -5.34 -2.59
CA LEU A 39 0.84 -5.88 -2.67
C LEU A 39 0.93 -7.41 -2.68
N ARG A 40 0.27 -8.07 -1.73
CA ARG A 40 0.14 -9.53 -1.68
C ARG A 40 -1.31 -9.93 -1.85
N VAL A 41 -1.54 -10.97 -2.63
CA VAL A 41 -2.85 -11.60 -2.81
C VAL A 41 -2.71 -13.05 -2.37
N ASN A 42 -3.50 -13.45 -1.38
CA ASN A 42 -3.57 -14.83 -0.91
C ASN A 42 -4.72 -15.51 -1.64
N GLU A 43 -4.42 -16.39 -2.59
CA GLU A 43 -5.44 -17.24 -3.20
C GLU A 43 -6.05 -18.14 -2.11
N LYS A 44 -7.38 -18.15 -2.00
CA LYS A 44 -8.09 -19.12 -1.17
C LYS A 44 -8.02 -20.46 -1.89
N LEU A 45 -7.29 -21.41 -1.30
CA LEU A 45 -7.36 -22.83 -1.66
C LEU A 45 -8.74 -23.40 -1.35
#